data_AF-A0AA39RS44-F1
#
_entry.id   AF-A0AA39RS44-F1
#
_cell.length_a   1.000
_cell.length_b   1.000
_cell.length_c   1.000
_cell.angle_alpha   90.00
_cell.angle_beta   90.00
_cell.angle_gamma   90.00
#
_symmetry.space_group_name_H-M   'P 1'
#
loop_
_entity.id
_entity.type
_entity.pdbx_description
1 polymer ?
#
loop_
_entity_poly.entity_id
_entity_poly.type
_entity_poly.pdbx_seq_one_letter_code
_entity_poly.pdbx_strand_id
1 'polypeptide(L)'
;MLSKGQGATMTTYDTLLLAFDKDKRVDEAESLWNMIVHTHRCSISKQLCSRIVSLYDHHGMQDKIIEVKTWLKLNDRLLPNGRFVENCGGIGRESDETGHQKSMDDAWIQNSTIQTLVEAFPGKVGWKRIPERNGENFLALTGRLTDLTIWSSSVPCPLSENVKRWKLCESSS
;
A
#
# COMPACT_ATOMS: atom_id res chain seq x y z
N MET A 1 20.65 16.82 17.78
CA MET A 1 20.66 16.01 19.01
C MET A 1 20.43 14.56 18.63
N LEU A 2 21.44 13.72 18.84
CA LEU A 2 21.42 12.24 19.02
C LEU A 2 22.90 11.84 19.04
N SER A 3 23.55 12.01 20.19
CA SER A 3 24.96 11.62 20.38
C SER A 3 25.07 10.12 20.69
N LYS A 4 26.15 9.55 20.16
CA LYS A 4 26.61 8.15 20.23
C LYS A 4 26.24 7.44 21.55
N GLY A 5 25.48 6.34 21.46
CA GLY A 5 25.40 5.32 22.51
C GLY A 5 24.00 4.86 22.89
N GLN A 6 22.95 5.65 22.64
CA GLN A 6 21.57 5.20 22.82
C GLN A 6 21.06 4.66 21.48
N GLY A 7 20.86 3.35 21.40
CA GLY A 7 20.12 2.76 20.28
C GLY A 7 18.73 3.37 20.27
N ALA A 8 18.44 4.25 19.31
CA ALA A 8 17.08 4.72 19.10
C ALA A 8 16.23 3.50 18.74
N THR A 9 15.19 3.25 19.53
CA THR A 9 14.27 2.14 19.29
C THR A 9 13.38 2.47 18.09
N MET A 10 12.79 1.45 17.45
CA MET A 10 11.83 1.67 16.35
C MET A 10 10.68 2.60 16.74
N THR A 11 10.28 2.60 18.02
CA THR A 11 9.28 3.53 18.58
C THR A 11 9.76 4.98 18.59
N THR A 12 11.05 5.21 18.87
CA THR A 12 11.65 6.54 18.81
C THR A 12 11.61 7.10 17.39
N TYR A 13 11.93 6.26 16.40
CA TYR A 13 11.85 6.65 14.99
C TYR A 13 10.42 6.94 14.54
N ASP A 14 9.44 6.12 14.92
CA ASP A 14 8.03 6.39 14.59
C ASP A 14 7.55 7.73 15.15
N THR A 15 7.93 8.03 16.41
CA THR A 15 7.58 9.29 17.07
C THR A 15 8.18 10.48 16.33
N LEU A 16 9.44 10.38 15.90
CA LEU A 16 10.11 11.45 15.14
C LEU A 16 9.49 11.66 13.76
N LEU A 17 9.20 10.58 13.03
CA LEU A 17 8.52 10.69 11.73
C LEU A 17 7.13 11.33 11.86
N LEU A 18 6.37 10.98 12.89
CA LEU A 18 5.08 11.63 13.18
C LEU A 18 5.23 13.11 13.50
N ALA A 19 6.25 13.49 14.26
CA ALA A 19 6.51 14.89 14.57
C ALA A 19 6.84 15.68 13.30
N PHE A 20 7.74 15.17 12.45
CA PHE A 20 8.08 15.81 11.19
C PHE A 20 6.89 15.93 10.24
N ASP A 21 6.04 14.89 10.17
CA ASP A 21 4.81 14.93 9.38
C ASP A 21 3.89 16.09 9.83
N LYS A 22 3.62 16.17 11.14
CA LYS A 22 2.77 17.23 11.72
C LYS A 22 3.36 18.64 11.55
N ASP A 23 4.68 18.76 11.62
CA ASP A 23 5.39 20.03 11.46
C ASP A 23 5.64 20.39 9.97
N LYS A 24 5.17 19.57 9.02
CA LYS A 24 5.39 19.74 7.58
C LYS A 24 6.87 19.77 7.17
N ARG A 25 7.72 19.04 7.90
CA ARG A 25 9.18 18.96 7.68
C ARG A 25 9.54 17.70 6.89
N VAL A 26 9.07 17.66 5.65
CA VAL A 26 9.12 16.47 4.79
C VAL A 26 10.54 16.02 4.49
N ASP A 27 11.44 16.95 4.13
CA ASP A 27 12.84 16.62 3.80
C ASP A 27 13.57 15.94 4.96
N GLU A 28 13.28 16.35 6.19
CA GLU A 28 13.88 15.78 7.39
C GLU A 28 13.32 14.38 7.68
N ALA A 29 12.01 14.19 7.46
CA ALA A 29 11.40 12.89 7.56
C ALA A 29 11.95 11.91 6.52
N GLU A 30 12.17 12.36 5.29
CA GLU A 30 12.79 11.53 4.24
C GLU A 30 14.25 11.19 4.57
N SER A 31 15.02 12.16 5.07
CA SER A 31 16.39 11.91 5.51
C SER A 31 16.44 10.89 6.64
N LEU A 32 15.54 11.02 7.62
CA LEU A 32 15.39 10.06 8.70
C LEU A 32 14.98 8.67 8.20
N TRP A 33 14.01 8.59 7.29
CA TRP A 33 13.56 7.35 6.69
C TRP A 33 14.68 6.63 5.94
N ASN A 34 15.40 7.36 5.08
CA ASN A 34 16.55 6.81 4.37
C ASN A 34 17.60 6.30 5.36
N MET A 35 17.90 7.04 6.42
CA MET A 35 18.82 6.58 7.46
C MET A 35 18.33 5.26 8.10
N ILE A 36 17.06 5.16 8.47
CA ILE A 36 16.48 3.95 9.09
C ILE A 36 16.63 2.75 8.17
N VAL A 37 16.23 2.90 6.90
CA VAL A 37 16.26 1.83 5.90
C VAL A 37 17.70 1.35 5.62
N HIS A 38 18.70 2.23 5.68
CA HIS A 38 20.10 1.84 5.44
C HIS A 38 20.81 1.32 6.68
N THR A 39 20.46 1.83 7.87
CA THR A 39 21.14 1.48 9.13
C THR A 39 20.58 0.20 9.75
N HIS A 40 19.26 0.03 9.76
CA HIS A 40 18.62 -1.10 10.39
C HIS A 40 18.36 -2.21 9.38
N ARG A 41 19.03 -3.35 9.57
CA ARG A 41 18.88 -4.54 8.70
C ARG A 41 17.68 -5.42 9.07
N CYS A 42 17.05 -5.18 10.21
CA CYS A 42 15.90 -5.94 10.67
C CYS A 42 14.62 -5.55 9.90
N SER A 43 13.60 -6.41 9.99
CA SER A 43 12.26 -6.11 9.48
C SER A 43 11.72 -4.83 10.10
N ILE A 44 11.12 -3.98 9.27
CA ILE A 44 10.49 -2.74 9.72
C ILE A 44 9.06 -3.06 10.17
N SER A 45 8.60 -2.44 11.25
CA SER A 45 7.24 -2.64 11.73
C SER A 45 6.21 -2.10 10.73
N LYS A 46 5.04 -2.77 10.64
CA LYS A 46 3.91 -2.31 9.82
C LYS A 46 3.55 -0.84 10.07
N GLN A 47 3.63 -0.41 11.34
CA GLN A 47 3.34 0.96 11.75
C GLN A 47 4.28 1.97 11.09
N LEU A 48 5.58 1.68 11.02
CA LEU A 48 6.56 2.58 10.43
C LEU A 48 6.43 2.65 8.90
N CYS A 49 6.11 1.53 8.24
CA CYS A 49 5.80 1.54 6.80
C CYS A 49 4.54 2.38 6.53
N SER A 50 3.47 2.17 7.31
CA SER A 50 2.24 2.95 7.21
C SER A 50 2.49 4.44 7.45
N ARG A 51 3.39 4.79 8.38
CA ARG A 51 3.76 6.18 8.67
C ARG A 51 4.30 6.90 7.43
N ILE A 52 5.19 6.25 6.68
CA ILE A 52 5.80 6.85 5.50
C ILE A 52 4.82 7.00 4.35
N VAL A 53 3.95 6.01 4.14
CA VAL A 53 2.88 6.11 3.14
C VAL A 53 1.95 7.28 3.48
N SER A 54 1.51 7.40 4.74
CA SER A 54 0.67 8.52 5.18
C SER A 54 1.38 9.88 5.05
N LEU A 55 2.67 9.95 5.38
CA LEU A 55 3.45 11.17 5.24
C LEU A 55 3.45 11.63 3.77
N TYR A 56 3.76 10.75 2.82
CA TYR A 56 3.74 11.13 1.41
C TYR A 56 2.36 11.55 0.92
N ASP A 57 1.30 10.91 1.41
CA ASP A 57 -0.08 11.26 1.04
C ASP A 57 -0.47 12.65 1.57
N HIS A 58 -0.20 12.93 2.86
CA HIS A 58 -0.50 14.21 3.50
C HIS A 58 0.17 15.41 2.82
N HIS A 59 1.36 15.21 2.25
CA HIS A 59 2.15 16.27 1.61
C HIS A 59 2.04 16.25 0.08
N GLY A 60 1.08 15.51 -0.49
CA GLY A 60 0.81 15.50 -1.94
C GLY A 60 1.92 14.88 -2.78
N MET A 61 2.79 14.06 -2.17
CA MET A 61 3.90 13.38 -2.83
C MET A 61 3.49 12.00 -3.34
N GLN A 62 2.36 11.94 -4.04
CA GLN A 62 1.79 10.69 -4.54
C GLN A 62 2.76 9.95 -5.46
N ASP A 63 3.58 10.67 -6.22
CA ASP A 63 4.63 10.11 -7.07
C ASP A 63 5.57 9.18 -6.27
N LYS A 64 5.92 9.53 -5.02
CA LYS A 64 6.79 8.71 -4.16
C LYS A 64 6.13 7.43 -3.66
N ILE A 65 4.81 7.43 -3.52
CA ILE A 65 4.00 6.25 -3.18
C ILE A 65 3.82 5.36 -4.41
N ILE A 66 3.68 5.96 -5.59
CA ILE A 66 3.43 5.28 -6.87
C ILE A 66 4.75 4.80 -7.53
N GLU A 67 5.91 5.08 -6.93
CA GLU A 67 7.19 4.51 -7.36
C GLU A 67 7.30 3.00 -7.02
N VAL A 68 7.45 2.15 -8.05
CA VAL A 68 7.68 0.69 -7.92
C VAL A 68 8.82 0.36 -6.96
N LYS A 69 9.90 1.14 -7.01
CA LYS A 69 11.07 0.98 -6.15
C LYS A 69 10.74 1.12 -4.67
N THR A 70 9.76 1.97 -4.31
CA THR A 70 9.30 2.14 -2.93
C THR A 70 8.68 0.85 -2.42
N TRP A 71 7.80 0.23 -3.20
CA TRP A 71 7.14 -1.03 -2.82
C TRP A 71 8.12 -2.20 -2.69
N LEU A 72 9.08 -2.32 -3.60
CA LEU A 72 10.11 -3.36 -3.52
C LEU A 72 10.97 -3.18 -2.26
N LYS A 73 11.41 -1.95 -1.97
CA LYS A 73 12.17 -1.64 -0.75
C LYS A 73 11.38 -1.97 0.52
N LEU A 74 10.08 -1.68 0.55
CA LEU A 74 9.22 -2.02 1.69
C LEU A 74 9.07 -3.54 1.81
N ASN A 75 8.93 -4.26 0.70
CA ASN A 75 8.77 -5.72 0.70
C ASN A 75 9.96 -6.43 1.35
N ASP A 76 11.19 -5.97 1.07
CA ASP A 76 12.42 -6.50 1.68
C ASP A 76 12.48 -6.30 3.20
N ARG A 77 11.56 -5.51 3.76
CA ARG A 77 11.49 -5.19 5.18
C ARG A 77 10.32 -5.86 5.90
N LEU A 78 9.45 -6.56 5.17
CA LEU A 78 8.38 -7.33 5.79
C LEU A 78 8.92 -8.58 6.50
N LEU A 79 8.16 -9.07 7.47
CA LEU A 79 8.40 -10.41 8.02
C LEU A 79 8.26 -11.47 6.91
N PRO A 80 8.84 -12.68 7.09
CA PRO A 80 8.62 -13.77 6.15
C PRO A 80 7.12 -13.99 5.88
N ASN A 81 6.73 -14.02 4.61
CA ASN A 81 5.34 -14.10 4.13
C ASN A 81 4.44 -12.89 4.45
N GLY A 82 5.01 -11.77 4.90
CA GLY A 82 4.29 -10.51 5.07
C GLY A 82 3.72 -10.02 3.73
N ARG A 83 2.63 -9.25 3.81
CA ARG A 83 1.88 -8.75 2.65
C ARG A 83 1.42 -7.31 2.90
N PHE A 84 1.23 -6.57 1.82
CA PHE A 84 0.61 -5.27 1.83
C PHE A 84 -0.89 -5.42 1.58
N VAL A 85 -1.70 -4.67 2.32
CA VAL A 85 -3.12 -4.43 2.01
C VAL A 85 -3.24 -2.93 1.90
N GLU A 86 -3.48 -2.44 0.70
CA GLU A 86 -3.51 -1.00 0.43
C GLU A 86 -4.88 -0.57 -0.02
N ASN A 87 -5.23 0.63 0.43
CA ASN A 87 -6.39 1.34 -0.05
C ASN A 87 -5.99 2.12 -1.30
N CYS A 88 -6.56 1.75 -2.44
CA CYS A 88 -6.25 2.31 -3.74
C CYS A 88 -7.38 3.25 -4.14
N GLY A 89 -7.25 4.51 -3.69
CA GLY A 89 -8.19 5.59 -3.95
C GLY A 89 -8.67 5.62 -5.40
N GLY A 90 -9.92 6.05 -5.61
CA GLY A 90 -10.62 5.98 -6.88
C GLY A 90 -9.87 6.57 -8.07
N ILE A 91 -10.20 6.09 -9.27
CA ILE A 91 -9.69 6.58 -10.54
C ILE A 91 -10.03 8.08 -10.60
N GLY A 92 -9.04 8.93 -10.86
CA GLY A 92 -9.29 10.35 -11.10
C GLY A 92 -10.41 10.47 -12.13
N ARG A 93 -11.47 11.22 -11.81
CA ARG A 93 -12.56 11.50 -12.75
C ARG A 93 -12.03 12.38 -13.88
N GLU A 94 -11.24 11.81 -14.78
CA GLU A 94 -11.18 12.32 -16.13
C GLU A 94 -12.43 11.78 -16.81
N SER A 95 -13.43 12.66 -16.89
CA SER A 95 -14.62 12.46 -17.69
C SER A 95 -14.20 12.37 -19.15
N ASP A 96 -13.92 11.15 -19.61
CA ASP A 96 -13.86 10.85 -21.03
C ASP A 96 -15.26 11.06 -21.63
N GLU A 97 -15.39 12.07 -22.49
CA GLU A 97 -16.61 12.39 -23.25
C GLU A 97 -17.00 11.31 -24.28
N THR A 98 -16.34 10.14 -24.27
CA THR A 98 -16.65 9.03 -25.17
C THR A 98 -17.39 7.94 -24.40
N GLY A 99 -18.70 7.86 -24.65
CA GLY A 99 -19.64 6.92 -24.05
C GLY A 99 -19.41 5.45 -24.40
N HIS A 100 -18.22 4.93 -24.14
CA HIS A 100 -17.96 3.50 -24.07
C HIS A 100 -18.02 3.10 -22.60
N GLN A 101 -19.11 2.44 -22.24
CA GLN A 101 -19.30 1.85 -20.92
C GLN A 101 -18.27 0.72 -20.73
N LYS A 102 -17.06 1.08 -20.28
CA LYS A 102 -16.03 0.11 -19.92
C LYS A 102 -16.61 -0.80 -18.85
N SER A 103 -16.36 -2.10 -18.94
CA SER A 103 -16.83 -3.05 -17.94
C SER A 103 -16.45 -2.54 -16.54
N MET A 104 -17.40 -2.54 -15.62
CA MET A 104 -17.23 -2.04 -14.25
C MET A 104 -16.08 -2.75 -13.51
N ASP A 105 -15.76 -3.97 -13.93
CA ASP A 105 -14.64 -4.77 -13.44
C ASP A 105 -13.29 -4.41 -14.08
N ASP A 106 -13.23 -3.64 -15.16
CA ASP A 106 -11.98 -3.19 -15.79
C ASP A 106 -11.50 -1.84 -15.23
N ALA A 107 -12.30 -1.21 -14.38
CA ALA A 107 -12.01 0.08 -13.78
C ALA A 107 -10.69 0.07 -12.97
N TRP A 108 -10.32 -1.04 -12.34
CA TRP A 108 -9.04 -1.14 -11.62
C TRP A 108 -7.82 -0.96 -12.55
N ILE A 109 -7.96 -1.21 -13.85
CA ILE A 109 -6.87 -1.06 -14.82
C ILE A 109 -6.38 0.39 -14.87
N GLN A 110 -7.27 1.35 -14.65
CA GLN A 110 -6.94 2.78 -14.63
C GLN A 110 -6.41 3.26 -13.28
N ASN A 111 -6.36 2.42 -12.25
CA ASN A 111 -5.86 2.81 -10.94
C ASN A 111 -4.33 2.73 -10.90
N SER A 112 -3.67 3.90 -10.86
CA SER A 112 -2.21 4.01 -10.85
C SER A 112 -1.54 3.24 -9.70
N THR A 113 -2.14 3.25 -8.50
CA THR A 113 -1.59 2.51 -7.35
C THR A 113 -1.63 1.00 -7.59
N ILE A 114 -2.73 0.48 -8.14
CA ILE A 114 -2.83 -0.94 -8.47
C ILE A 114 -1.84 -1.30 -9.58
N GLN A 115 -1.70 -0.47 -10.62
CA GLN A 115 -0.74 -0.72 -11.70
C GLN A 115 0.70 -0.76 -11.19
N THR A 116 1.09 0.19 -10.35
CA THR A 116 2.41 0.18 -9.69
C THR A 116 2.62 -1.10 -8.88
N LEU A 117 1.62 -1.55 -8.12
CA LEU A 117 1.73 -2.79 -7.35
C LEU A 117 1.86 -4.01 -8.27
N VAL A 118 1.13 -4.05 -9.39
CA VAL A 118 1.21 -5.12 -10.39
C VAL A 118 2.60 -5.17 -11.03
N GLU A 119 3.17 -4.01 -11.36
CA GLU A 119 4.55 -3.91 -11.87
C GLU A 119 5.57 -4.37 -10.83
N ALA A 120 5.41 -3.95 -9.56
CA ALA A 120 6.28 -4.36 -8.46
C ALA A 120 6.17 -5.86 -8.12
N PHE A 121 4.98 -6.44 -8.23
CA PHE A 121 4.69 -7.82 -7.82
C PHE A 121 3.91 -8.60 -8.90
N PRO A 122 4.52 -8.90 -10.07
CA PRO A 122 3.81 -9.52 -11.19
C PRO A 122 3.15 -10.84 -10.81
N GLY A 123 1.86 -10.99 -11.15
CA GLY A 123 1.05 -12.17 -10.86
C GLY A 123 0.79 -12.42 -9.36
N LYS A 124 1.11 -11.46 -8.49
CA LYS A 124 0.98 -11.57 -7.03
C LYS A 124 0.19 -10.40 -6.44
N VAL A 125 -0.68 -9.77 -7.21
CA VAL A 125 -1.57 -8.71 -6.71
C VAL A 125 -3.00 -9.15 -6.91
N GLY A 126 -3.76 -9.17 -5.82
CA GLY A 126 -5.20 -9.29 -5.84
C GLY A 126 -5.85 -7.94 -5.60
N TRP A 127 -7.03 -7.72 -6.17
CA TRP A 127 -7.82 -6.51 -5.98
C TRP A 127 -9.25 -6.83 -5.57
N LYS A 128 -9.92 -5.85 -4.96
CA LYS A 128 -11.34 -5.90 -4.65
C LYS A 128 -11.95 -4.51 -4.68
N ARG A 129 -13.09 -4.33 -5.35
CA ARG A 129 -13.89 -3.09 -5.27
C ARG A 129 -14.63 -2.99 -3.94
N ILE A 130 -14.57 -1.83 -3.31
CA ILE A 130 -15.43 -1.48 -2.17
C ILE A 130 -16.76 -0.93 -2.73
N PRO A 131 -17.93 -1.36 -2.22
CA PRO A 131 -19.23 -0.87 -2.69
C PRO A 131 -19.38 0.65 -2.59
N GLU A 132 -20.11 1.25 -3.53
CA GLU A 132 -20.26 2.70 -3.75
C GLU A 132 -20.76 3.47 -2.52
N ARG A 133 -21.60 2.84 -1.68
CA ARG A 133 -22.03 3.38 -0.38
C ARG A 133 -20.88 3.74 0.57
N ASN A 134 -19.67 3.25 0.30
CA ASN A 134 -18.46 3.45 1.08
C ASN A 134 -17.39 4.25 0.31
N GLY A 135 -17.78 4.96 -0.75
CA GLY A 135 -16.86 5.63 -1.69
C GLY A 135 -16.37 4.65 -2.75
N GLU A 136 -16.37 5.08 -4.02
CA GLU A 136 -15.91 4.29 -5.16
C GLU A 136 -14.40 4.05 -5.04
N ASN A 137 -14.02 2.92 -4.44
CA ASN A 137 -12.65 2.69 -4.01
C ASN A 137 -12.23 1.24 -4.22
N PHE A 138 -10.93 1.00 -4.34
CA PHE A 138 -10.36 -0.32 -4.53
C PHE A 138 -9.44 -0.67 -3.36
N LEU A 139 -9.33 -1.97 -3.08
CA LEU A 139 -8.30 -2.51 -2.22
C LEU A 139 -7.36 -3.35 -3.05
N ALA A 140 -6.06 -3.25 -2.80
CA ALA A 140 -5.05 -4.14 -3.33
C ALA A 140 -4.45 -5.00 -2.21
N LEU A 141 -4.11 -6.24 -2.52
CA LEU A 141 -3.47 -7.19 -1.62
C LEU A 141 -2.30 -7.85 -2.35
N THR A 142 -1.08 -7.73 -1.82
CA THR A 142 0.09 -8.37 -2.41
C THR A 142 0.29 -9.81 -1.91
N GLY A 143 1.06 -10.58 -2.67
CA GLY A 143 1.36 -11.99 -2.41
C GLY A 143 0.40 -12.95 -3.12
N ARG A 144 0.67 -14.25 -2.98
CA ARG A 144 -0.18 -15.29 -3.59
C ARG A 144 -1.58 -15.25 -3.01
N LEU A 145 -2.59 -14.99 -3.83
CA LEU A 145 -3.98 -15.10 -3.39
C LEU A 145 -4.24 -16.57 -3.03
N THR A 146 -4.65 -16.82 -1.78
CA THR A 146 -5.05 -18.15 -1.33
C THR A 146 -6.36 -18.54 -1.99
N ASP A 147 -6.62 -19.85 -2.07
CA ASP A 147 -7.90 -20.37 -2.54
C ASP A 147 -9.05 -19.68 -1.78
N LEU A 148 -9.93 -19.00 -2.53
CA LEU A 148 -10.98 -18.17 -1.96
C LEU A 148 -12.04 -19.00 -1.23
N THR A 149 -12.22 -20.26 -1.62
CA THR A 149 -13.14 -21.19 -0.97
C THR A 149 -12.59 -21.56 0.40
N ILE A 150 -11.30 -21.92 0.48
CA ILE A 150 -10.61 -22.23 1.74
C ILE A 150 -10.58 -20.98 2.64
N TRP A 151 -10.28 -19.81 2.08
CA TRP A 151 -10.24 -18.58 2.87
C TRP A 151 -11.64 -18.20 3.38
N SER A 152 -12.67 -18.34 2.54
CA SER A 152 -14.06 -18.05 2.91
C SER A 152 -14.58 -18.97 4.04
N SER A 153 -14.21 -20.25 4.04
CA SER A 153 -14.57 -21.20 5.10
C SER A 153 -13.80 -21.00 6.40
N SER A 154 -12.66 -20.30 6.35
CA SER A 154 -11.79 -20.04 7.51
C SER A 154 -12.15 -18.75 8.26
N VAL A 155 -13.10 -17.95 7.77
CA VAL A 155 -13.53 -16.69 8.41
C VAL A 155 -14.99 -16.78 8.87
N PRO A 156 -15.40 -15.97 9.87
CA PRO A 156 -16.80 -15.91 10.30
C PRO A 156 -17.76 -15.58 9.14
N CYS A 157 -18.98 -16.12 9.22
CA CYS A 157 -20.03 -15.95 8.19
C CYS A 157 -20.22 -14.49 7.70
N PRO A 158 -20.19 -13.44 8.55
CA PRO A 158 -20.31 -12.06 8.07
C PRO A 158 -19.21 -11.61 7.11
N LEU A 159 -18.04 -12.27 7.12
CA LEU A 159 -16.88 -11.95 6.28
C LEU A 159 -16.68 -12.93 5.11
N SER A 160 -17.31 -14.09 5.14
CA SER A 160 -17.08 -15.17 4.17
C SER A 160 -17.39 -14.75 2.73
N GLU A 161 -18.50 -14.04 2.51
CA GLU A 161 -18.90 -13.52 1.20
C GLU A 161 -18.01 -12.36 0.73
N ASN A 162 -17.42 -11.60 1.65
CA ASN A 162 -16.50 -10.52 1.31
C ASN A 162 -15.14 -11.02 0.83
N VAL A 163 -14.73 -12.21 1.30
CA VAL A 163 -13.50 -12.88 0.85
C VAL A 163 -13.62 -13.33 -0.61
N LYS A 164 -14.77 -13.85 -1.02
CA LYS A 164 -15.00 -14.33 -2.39
C LYS A 164 -14.92 -13.25 -3.47
N ARG A 165 -14.92 -11.97 -3.08
CA ARG A 165 -14.87 -10.82 -4.00
C ARG A 165 -13.47 -10.42 -4.42
N TRP A 166 -12.44 -11.00 -3.81
CA TRP A 166 -11.06 -10.77 -4.25
C TRP A 166 -10.84 -11.42 -5.63
N LYS A 167 -10.16 -10.71 -6.51
CA LYS A 167 -9.80 -11.17 -7.86
C LYS A 167 -8.30 -10.99 -8.05
N LEU A 168 -7.65 -11.84 -8.84
CA LEU A 168 -6.25 -11.63 -9.22
C LEU A 168 -6.17 -10.54 -10.29
N CYS A 169 -5.19 -9.65 -10.21
CA CYS A 169 -4.84 -8.78 -11.33
C CYS A 169 -4.23 -9.66 -12.43
N GLU A 170 -4.88 -9.70 -13.59
CA GLU A 170 -4.30 -10.36 -14.76
C GLU A 170 -3.16 -9.49 -15.30
N SER A 171 -2.06 -10.13 -15.67
CA SER A 171 -1.01 -9.45 -16.43
C SER A 171 -1.57 -9.11 -17.80
N SER A 172 -1.63 -7.81 -18.13
CA SER A 172 -1.89 -7.37 -19.49
C SER A 172 -0.84 -8.04 -20.38
N SER A 173 -1.29 -8.97 -21.22
CA SER A 173 -0.45 -9.62 -22.23
C SER A 173 -0.13 -8.65 -23.35
#